data_AF-A0A1I8HLI2-F1
#
_entry.id   AF-A0A1I8HLI2-F1
#
_cell.length_a   1.000
_cell.length_b   1.000
_cell.length_c   1.000
_cell.angle_alpha   90.00
_cell.angle_beta   90.00
_cell.angle_gamma   90.00
#
_symmetry.space_group_name_H-M   'P 1'
#
loop_
_entity.id
_entity.type
_entity.pdbx_description
1 polymer ?
#
loop_
_entity_poly.entity_id
_entity_poly.type
_entity_poly.pdbx_seq_one_letter_code
_entity_poly.pdbx_strand_id
1 'polypeptide(L)'
;RGCQSFCKGRRSFCKGRESFCKCAKVTARDAKFTPRGARVRSVGAIPAALHSVPPPQDIDRLLGRFADRRPLLADLRTLAEAAEDPTAVPDAEDVAKRYESALAHLTDRRARLDRTRDLAAEFRAKYDPLLAALDAFRRRVAELECGSTNADRIARLIAEHKKVNDDIEAHQVDMDELERRAACLAAEDTDVPGVPALEPAETEEIRARVASLSQYFAELRRKAAGKLEQLERALPLAESFAAAHQQLELRLPELEAALRSRRADTDSGELARIDSELKRLRPSLTTVESDGAALKRLLPDEAVDTIEDVAERDQARYRRAEESLADRLARADAAGIRAGDAADRLDDVADKLRRLERRLAALEPRPATRAYWPARWPL
;
A
#
# COMPACT_ATOMS: atom_id res chain seq x y z
N ARG A 1 1.32 33.36 -17.60
CA ARG A 1 1.28 34.77 -17.14
C ARG A 1 -0.16 35.30 -17.20
N GLY A 2 -1.07 34.71 -16.41
CA GLY A 2 -2.51 35.03 -16.46
C GLY A 2 -3.24 34.98 -15.11
N CYS A 3 -2.54 34.90 -13.97
CA CYS A 3 -3.16 34.86 -12.63
C CYS A 3 -2.56 35.88 -11.63
N GLN A 4 -1.84 36.91 -12.10
CA GLN A 4 -1.20 37.90 -11.22
C GLN A 4 -1.94 39.24 -11.10
N SER A 5 -3.11 39.41 -11.71
CA SER A 5 -3.84 40.69 -11.72
C SER A 5 -5.00 40.81 -10.74
N PHE A 6 -5.32 39.78 -9.93
CA PHE A 6 -6.52 39.81 -9.08
C PHE A 6 -6.30 40.17 -7.59
N CYS A 7 -5.05 40.42 -7.16
CA CYS A 7 -4.72 40.73 -5.75
C CYS A 7 -4.00 42.06 -5.56
N LYS A 8 -4.44 43.12 -6.26
CA LYS A 8 -4.04 44.51 -5.96
C LYS A 8 -5.29 45.39 -5.86
N GLY A 9 -6.02 45.29 -4.75
CA GLY A 9 -7.16 46.16 -4.51
C GLY A 9 -7.98 45.73 -3.31
N ARG A 10 -7.42 45.86 -2.10
CA ARG A 10 -8.08 45.99 -0.77
C ARG A 10 -7.07 45.65 0.33
N ARG A 11 -6.23 46.63 0.69
CA ARG A 11 -5.46 46.62 1.95
C ARG A 11 -5.78 47.90 2.71
N SER A 12 -6.98 47.95 3.27
CA SER A 12 -7.36 48.97 4.26
C SER A 12 -8.68 48.58 4.92
N PHE A 13 -8.70 47.45 5.64
CA PHE A 13 -9.62 47.19 6.75
C PHE A 13 -9.24 45.84 7.39
N CYS A 14 -9.52 45.67 8.68
CA CYS A 14 -9.20 44.52 9.56
C CYS A 14 -7.84 44.60 10.28
N LYS A 15 -7.75 45.52 11.24
CA LYS A 15 -7.11 45.25 12.54
C LYS A 15 -8.08 44.40 13.37
N GLY A 16 -7.59 43.30 13.95
CA GLY A 16 -8.23 42.61 15.08
C GLY A 16 -9.17 41.47 14.71
N ARG A 17 -8.61 40.25 14.61
CA ARG A 17 -9.09 38.97 15.16
C ARG A 17 -8.33 37.83 14.47
N GLU A 18 -7.45 37.18 15.23
CA GLU A 18 -6.76 35.96 14.84
C GLU A 18 -7.75 34.79 14.85
N SER A 19 -8.34 34.46 13.72
CA SER A 19 -9.02 33.17 13.52
C SER A 19 -9.18 32.85 12.04
N PHE A 20 -8.63 31.72 11.62
CA PHE A 20 -8.97 30.97 10.40
C PHE A 20 -8.79 31.65 9.03
N CYS A 21 -7.62 31.47 8.44
CA CYS A 21 -7.47 31.34 6.99
C CYS A 21 -6.30 30.39 6.68
N LYS A 22 -6.53 29.07 6.72
CA LYS A 22 -5.60 28.08 6.14
C LYS A 22 -5.72 28.15 4.61
N CYS A 23 -5.09 29.15 3.99
CA CYS A 23 -4.78 29.09 2.57
C CYS A 23 -3.59 28.14 2.40
N ALA A 24 -3.82 27.08 1.65
CA ALA A 24 -2.84 26.08 1.24
C ALA A 24 -1.56 26.74 0.73
N LYS A 25 -0.52 26.74 1.56
CA LYS A 25 0.86 26.81 1.10
C LYS A 25 1.19 25.45 0.53
N VAL A 26 0.88 25.24 -0.75
CA VAL A 26 1.57 24.25 -1.57
C VAL A 26 3.00 24.75 -1.71
N THR A 27 3.84 24.40 -0.75
CA THR A 27 5.27 24.66 -0.84
C THR A 27 5.83 23.81 -1.95
N ALA A 28 6.50 24.47 -2.91
CA ALA A 28 7.23 23.87 -4.01
C ALA A 28 8.45 23.05 -3.53
N ARG A 29 8.18 21.94 -2.81
CA ARG A 29 9.12 20.86 -2.53
C ARG A 29 8.74 19.53 -3.22
N ASP A 30 7.55 19.46 -3.84
CA ASP A 30 7.02 18.25 -4.49
C ASP A 30 7.46 18.06 -5.96
N ALA A 31 8.69 18.45 -6.30
CA ALA A 31 9.23 18.30 -7.67
C ALA A 31 10.37 17.28 -7.78
N LYS A 32 10.48 16.34 -6.83
CA LYS A 32 11.55 15.35 -6.83
C LYS A 32 11.12 13.94 -6.38
N PHE A 33 9.98 13.43 -6.84
CA PHE A 33 9.81 11.97 -6.88
C PHE A 33 8.79 11.59 -7.96
N THR A 34 9.20 11.69 -9.23
CA THR A 34 8.54 10.89 -10.27
C THR A 34 8.85 9.43 -9.97
N PRO A 35 7.87 8.53 -9.79
CA PRO A 35 8.18 7.12 -9.72
C PRO A 35 8.70 6.75 -11.10
N ARG A 36 10.00 6.47 -11.20
CA ARG A 36 10.58 5.72 -12.32
C ARG A 36 10.08 4.27 -12.22
N GLY A 37 8.76 4.07 -12.24
CA GLY A 37 8.20 2.81 -12.68
C GLY A 37 8.59 2.69 -14.15
N ALA A 38 9.24 1.59 -14.53
CA ALA A 38 9.49 1.25 -15.92
C ALA A 38 8.24 1.59 -16.73
N ARG A 39 8.33 2.65 -17.55
CA ARG A 39 7.22 2.98 -18.43
C ARG A 39 7.17 1.83 -19.41
N VAL A 40 5.97 1.34 -19.67
CA VAL A 40 5.62 0.38 -20.72
C VAL A 40 6.26 0.75 -22.07
N ARG A 41 6.60 2.03 -22.27
CA ARG A 41 7.46 2.51 -23.36
C ARG A 41 8.74 1.69 -23.57
N SER A 42 9.27 0.96 -22.58
CA SER A 42 10.43 0.09 -22.75
C SER A 42 10.10 -1.25 -23.43
N VAL A 43 8.86 -1.74 -23.33
CA VAL A 43 8.46 -3.02 -23.95
C VAL A 43 8.28 -2.87 -25.48
N GLY A 44 8.02 -1.64 -25.96
CA GLY A 44 8.06 -1.26 -27.38
C GLY A 44 6.93 -1.85 -28.22
N ALA A 45 6.73 -1.29 -29.42
CA ALA A 45 5.80 -1.87 -30.39
C ALA A 45 6.36 -3.19 -30.95
N ILE A 46 5.46 -4.02 -31.49
CA ILE A 46 5.83 -5.25 -32.18
C ILE A 46 6.86 -4.94 -33.28
N PRO A 47 7.86 -5.82 -33.53
CA PRO A 47 8.81 -5.66 -34.63
C PRO A 47 8.14 -5.29 -35.95
N ALA A 48 8.73 -4.35 -36.70
CA ALA A 48 8.20 -3.92 -38.00
C ALA A 48 8.14 -5.07 -39.01
N ALA A 49 9.08 -6.01 -38.92
CA ALA A 49 9.13 -7.24 -39.71
C ALA A 49 7.86 -8.08 -39.56
N LEU A 50 7.30 -8.11 -38.34
CA LEU A 50 6.05 -8.81 -38.13
C LEU A 50 4.90 -8.08 -38.82
N HIS A 51 4.85 -6.75 -38.89
CA HIS A 51 3.68 -5.96 -39.33
C HIS A 51 3.19 -6.25 -40.76
N SER A 52 4.10 -6.60 -41.67
CA SER A 52 3.76 -6.92 -43.06
C SER A 52 4.69 -8.00 -43.62
N VAL A 53 4.49 -9.26 -43.20
CA VAL A 53 4.97 -10.38 -44.01
C VAL A 53 4.32 -10.23 -45.38
N PRO A 54 5.09 -9.94 -46.45
CA PRO A 54 4.51 -9.56 -47.73
C PRO A 54 3.69 -10.72 -48.30
N PRO A 55 2.52 -10.45 -48.92
CA PRO A 55 1.77 -11.47 -49.61
C PRO A 55 2.66 -12.10 -50.71
N PRO A 56 2.66 -13.42 -50.90
CA PRO A 56 3.54 -14.09 -51.88
C PRO A 56 3.10 -13.88 -53.35
N GLN A 57 2.79 -12.64 -53.74
CA GLN A 57 2.31 -12.27 -55.07
C GLN A 57 3.28 -12.68 -56.17
N ASP A 58 4.59 -12.58 -55.93
CA ASP A 58 5.59 -12.98 -56.91
C ASP A 58 5.69 -14.51 -57.04
N ILE A 59 5.46 -15.25 -55.96
CA ILE A 59 5.36 -16.72 -56.03
C ILE A 59 4.08 -17.14 -56.73
N ASP A 60 2.96 -16.47 -56.49
CA ASP A 60 1.69 -16.75 -57.20
C ASP A 60 1.82 -16.50 -58.70
N ARG A 61 2.49 -15.40 -59.08
CA ARG A 61 2.80 -15.10 -60.49
C ARG A 61 3.68 -16.18 -61.12
N LEU A 62 4.69 -16.68 -60.40
CA LEU A 62 5.53 -17.77 -60.88
C LEU A 62 4.73 -19.08 -60.98
N LEU A 63 3.95 -19.44 -59.97
CA LEU A 63 3.07 -20.62 -60.00
C LEU A 63 2.09 -20.56 -61.17
N GLY A 64 1.52 -19.38 -61.47
CA GLY A 64 0.69 -19.16 -62.67
C GLY A 64 1.46 -19.42 -63.97
N ARG A 65 2.66 -18.86 -64.12
CA ARG A 65 3.52 -19.11 -65.30
C ARG A 65 3.91 -20.58 -65.46
N PHE A 66 4.13 -21.29 -64.36
CA PHE A 66 4.37 -22.73 -64.39
C PHE A 66 3.11 -23.45 -64.87
N ALA A 67 1.94 -23.16 -64.29
CA ALA A 67 0.66 -23.74 -64.69
C ALA A 67 0.37 -23.56 -66.18
N ASP A 68 0.60 -22.37 -66.74
CA ASP A 68 0.42 -22.06 -68.17
C ASP A 68 1.33 -22.90 -69.09
N ARG A 69 2.51 -23.30 -68.60
CA ARG A 69 3.51 -24.09 -69.36
C ARG A 69 3.39 -25.60 -69.14
N ARG A 70 2.53 -26.04 -68.23
CA ARG A 70 2.25 -27.46 -67.98
C ARG A 70 1.84 -28.25 -69.24
N PRO A 71 0.99 -27.74 -70.16
CA PRO A 71 0.66 -28.49 -71.38
C PRO A 71 1.88 -28.73 -72.28
N LEU A 72 2.82 -27.78 -72.37
CA LEU A 72 4.05 -27.95 -73.15
C LEU A 72 4.91 -29.11 -72.63
N LEU A 73 4.90 -29.36 -71.32
CA LEU A 73 5.60 -30.51 -70.75
C LEU A 73 4.92 -31.84 -71.09
N ALA A 74 3.60 -31.86 -71.15
CA ALA A 74 2.84 -33.03 -71.60
C ALA A 74 3.13 -33.29 -73.09
N ASP A 75 3.11 -32.25 -73.92
CA ASP A 75 3.45 -32.33 -75.34
C ASP A 75 4.88 -32.86 -75.55
N LEU A 76 5.87 -32.33 -74.81
CA LEU A 76 7.26 -32.82 -74.86
C LEU A 76 7.39 -34.29 -74.45
N ARG A 77 6.66 -34.76 -73.44
CA ARG A 77 6.61 -36.18 -73.06
C ARG A 77 6.00 -37.04 -74.17
N THR A 78 4.88 -36.61 -74.75
CA THR A 78 4.24 -37.35 -75.86
C THR A 78 5.11 -37.41 -77.11
N LEU A 79 5.86 -36.34 -77.43
CA LEU A 79 6.79 -36.31 -78.55
C LEU A 79 8.01 -37.21 -78.30
N ALA A 80 8.50 -37.27 -77.06
CA ALA A 80 9.57 -38.18 -76.68
C ALA A 80 9.13 -39.65 -76.71
N GLU A 81 7.88 -39.95 -76.32
CA GLU A 81 7.29 -41.30 -76.40
C GLU A 81 7.01 -41.75 -77.84
N ALA A 82 6.67 -40.81 -78.73
CA ALA A 82 6.38 -41.07 -80.15
C ALA A 82 7.64 -41.17 -81.03
N ALA A 83 8.83 -40.85 -80.51
CA ALA A 83 10.08 -40.88 -81.26
C ALA A 83 10.60 -42.32 -81.42
N GLU A 84 10.89 -42.75 -82.66
CA GLU A 84 11.51 -44.06 -82.95
C GLU A 84 12.98 -44.12 -82.51
N ASP A 85 13.66 -42.97 -82.46
CA ASP A 85 15.04 -42.82 -81.99
C ASP A 85 15.05 -42.08 -80.64
N PRO A 86 15.53 -42.73 -79.55
CA PRO A 86 15.57 -42.11 -78.21
C PRO A 86 16.53 -40.91 -78.11
N THR A 87 17.39 -40.69 -79.11
CA THR A 87 18.26 -39.52 -79.19
C THR A 87 17.62 -38.31 -79.88
N ALA A 88 16.38 -38.44 -80.41
CA ALA A 88 15.67 -37.37 -81.10
C ALA A 88 15.11 -36.29 -80.13
N VAL A 89 14.82 -36.66 -78.88
CA VAL A 89 14.43 -35.72 -77.81
C VAL A 89 15.29 -35.99 -76.57
N PRO A 90 16.61 -35.68 -76.64
CA PRO A 90 17.48 -35.85 -75.49
C PRO A 90 17.01 -34.92 -74.35
N ASP A 91 17.18 -35.36 -73.12
CA ASP A 91 16.91 -34.58 -71.90
C ASP A 91 15.42 -34.25 -71.60
N ALA A 92 14.44 -34.81 -72.33
CA ALA A 92 13.01 -34.57 -72.04
C ALA A 92 12.61 -34.97 -70.60
N GLU A 93 13.14 -36.09 -70.13
CA GLU A 93 12.92 -36.58 -68.76
C GLU A 93 13.59 -35.66 -67.72
N ASP A 94 14.78 -35.13 -68.02
CA ASP A 94 15.51 -34.23 -67.15
C ASP A 94 14.84 -32.85 -67.04
N VAL A 95 14.32 -32.32 -68.16
CA VAL A 95 13.51 -31.10 -68.18
C VAL A 95 12.24 -31.29 -67.36
N ALA A 96 11.58 -32.44 -67.48
CA ALA A 96 10.40 -32.76 -66.68
C ALA A 96 10.69 -32.86 -65.19
N LYS A 97 11.78 -33.54 -64.80
CA LYS A 97 12.24 -33.62 -63.40
C LYS A 97 12.55 -32.24 -62.83
N ARG A 98 13.25 -31.37 -63.57
CA ARG A 98 13.57 -30.00 -63.13
C ARG A 98 12.32 -29.15 -62.99
N TYR A 99 11.37 -29.26 -63.92
CA TYR A 99 10.10 -28.54 -63.85
C TYR A 99 9.28 -28.98 -62.62
N GLU A 100 9.13 -30.29 -62.40
CA GLU A 100 8.40 -30.84 -61.26
C GLU A 100 9.08 -30.47 -59.93
N SER A 101 10.41 -30.56 -59.86
CA SER A 101 11.19 -30.11 -58.70
C SER A 101 11.01 -28.61 -58.42
N ALA A 102 11.12 -27.75 -59.44
CA ALA A 102 10.93 -26.31 -59.28
C ALA A 102 9.49 -25.97 -58.85
N LEU A 103 8.48 -26.64 -59.41
CA LEU A 103 7.09 -26.48 -59.00
C LEU A 103 6.90 -26.89 -57.53
N ALA A 104 7.45 -28.05 -57.13
CA ALA A 104 7.43 -28.51 -55.75
C ALA A 104 8.06 -27.49 -54.79
N HIS A 105 9.27 -26.98 -55.12
CA HIS A 105 9.93 -25.95 -54.32
C HIS A 105 9.12 -24.65 -54.21
N LEU A 106 8.50 -24.19 -55.29
CA LEU A 106 7.66 -22.98 -55.28
C LEU A 106 6.38 -23.17 -54.46
N THR A 107 5.70 -24.31 -54.61
CA THR A 107 4.49 -24.62 -53.82
C THR A 107 4.80 -24.74 -52.33
N ASP A 108 5.92 -25.36 -51.99
CA ASP A 108 6.39 -25.52 -50.61
C ASP A 108 6.82 -24.16 -50.01
N ARG A 109 7.54 -23.32 -50.78
CA ARG A 109 7.87 -21.93 -50.39
C ARG A 109 6.61 -21.09 -50.17
N ARG A 110 5.59 -21.22 -51.03
CA ARG A 110 4.29 -20.54 -50.88
C ARG A 110 3.60 -20.95 -49.58
N ALA A 111 3.45 -22.25 -49.35
CA ALA A 111 2.82 -22.80 -48.15
C ALA A 111 3.56 -22.40 -46.87
N ARG A 112 4.89 -22.27 -46.91
CA ARG A 112 5.69 -21.76 -45.79
C ARG A 112 5.41 -20.30 -45.47
N LEU A 113 5.40 -19.43 -46.48
CA LEU A 113 5.14 -18.01 -46.28
C LEU A 113 3.72 -17.75 -45.76
N ASP A 114 2.72 -18.47 -46.27
CA ASP A 114 1.36 -18.37 -45.75
C ASP A 114 1.30 -18.80 -44.28
N ARG A 115 1.93 -19.93 -43.92
CA ARG A 115 2.03 -20.38 -42.52
C ARG A 115 2.72 -19.36 -41.60
N THR A 116 3.86 -18.80 -42.02
CA THR A 116 4.56 -17.77 -41.23
C THR A 116 3.71 -16.50 -41.08
N ARG A 117 2.98 -16.10 -42.14
CA ARG A 117 2.08 -14.94 -42.08
C ARG A 117 0.95 -15.16 -41.07
N ASP A 118 0.34 -16.34 -41.09
CA ASP A 118 -0.76 -16.68 -40.17
C ASP A 118 -0.26 -16.72 -38.72
N LEU A 119 0.88 -17.39 -38.46
CA LEU A 119 1.51 -17.40 -37.13
C LEU A 119 1.89 -15.99 -36.65
N ALA A 120 2.40 -15.14 -37.54
CA ALA A 120 2.73 -13.75 -37.22
C ALA A 120 1.48 -12.94 -36.89
N ALA A 121 0.37 -13.18 -37.58
CA ALA A 121 -0.91 -12.52 -37.29
C ALA A 121 -1.49 -12.98 -35.95
N GLU A 122 -1.45 -14.28 -35.65
CA GLU A 122 -1.88 -14.84 -34.37
C GLU A 122 -1.05 -14.31 -33.20
N PHE A 123 0.28 -14.24 -33.35
CA PHE A 123 1.17 -13.64 -32.36
C PHE A 123 0.79 -12.18 -32.08
N ARG A 124 0.57 -11.38 -33.12
CA ARG A 124 0.17 -9.97 -32.98
C ARG A 124 -1.18 -9.81 -32.29
N ALA A 125 -2.15 -10.65 -32.67
CA ALA A 125 -3.48 -10.67 -32.06
C ALA A 125 -3.46 -10.99 -30.57
N LYS A 126 -2.40 -11.63 -30.05
CA LYS A 126 -2.22 -11.91 -28.62
C LYS A 126 -1.35 -10.87 -27.92
N TYR A 127 -0.27 -10.42 -28.57
CA TYR A 127 0.69 -9.48 -27.99
C TYR A 127 0.06 -8.11 -27.67
N ASP A 128 -0.66 -7.50 -28.62
CA ASP A 128 -1.19 -6.14 -28.45
C ASP A 128 -2.25 -6.04 -27.33
N PRO A 129 -3.25 -6.96 -27.23
CA PRO A 129 -4.20 -6.95 -26.12
C PRO A 129 -3.52 -7.20 -24.78
N LEU A 130 -2.53 -8.09 -24.72
CA LEU A 130 -1.82 -8.40 -23.48
C LEU A 130 -1.03 -7.18 -23.00
N LEU A 131 -0.29 -6.52 -23.89
CA LEU A 131 0.42 -5.28 -23.56
C LEU A 131 -0.55 -4.20 -23.04
N ALA A 132 -1.70 -4.02 -23.69
CA ALA A 132 -2.73 -3.07 -23.25
C ALA A 132 -3.34 -3.46 -21.89
N ALA A 133 -3.54 -4.75 -21.62
CA ALA A 133 -4.03 -5.25 -20.34
C ALA A 133 -3.01 -4.99 -19.22
N LEU A 134 -1.72 -5.29 -19.44
CA LEU A 134 -0.67 -5.02 -18.44
C LEU A 134 -0.54 -3.53 -18.12
N ASP A 135 -0.81 -2.66 -19.10
CA ASP A 135 -0.89 -1.21 -18.89
C ASP A 135 -2.05 -0.81 -18.01
N ALA A 136 -3.22 -1.39 -18.25
CA ALA A 136 -4.42 -1.15 -17.47
C ALA A 136 -4.22 -1.62 -16.02
N PHE A 137 -3.65 -2.82 -15.81
CA PHE A 137 -3.32 -3.31 -14.48
C PHE A 137 -2.31 -2.42 -13.75
N ARG A 138 -1.24 -1.98 -14.43
CA ARG A 138 -0.28 -1.05 -13.82
C ARG A 138 -0.95 0.25 -13.37
N ARG A 139 -1.88 0.80 -14.17
CA ARG A 139 -2.64 2.01 -13.78
C ARG A 139 -3.55 1.73 -12.59
N ARG A 140 -4.30 0.62 -12.61
CA ARG A 140 -5.17 0.22 -11.49
C ARG A 140 -4.39 0.02 -10.19
N VAL A 141 -3.24 -0.65 -10.23
CA VAL A 141 -2.33 -0.79 -9.06
C VAL A 141 -1.78 0.55 -8.56
N ALA A 142 -1.62 1.54 -9.44
CA ALA A 142 -1.17 2.89 -9.08
C ALA A 142 -2.31 3.77 -8.54
N GLU A 143 -3.55 3.56 -8.99
CA GLU A 143 -4.74 4.27 -8.50
C GLU A 143 -5.15 3.78 -7.10
N LEU A 144 -4.93 2.50 -6.81
CA LEU A 144 -5.21 1.87 -5.52
C LEU A 144 -4.12 2.17 -4.47
N GLU A 145 -3.88 3.44 -4.18
CA GLU A 145 -2.97 3.88 -3.12
C GLU A 145 -3.69 4.23 -1.82
N CYS A 146 -3.05 3.87 -0.70
CA CYS A 146 -3.64 4.00 0.62
C CYS A 146 -3.38 5.37 1.23
N GLY A 147 -4.15 6.37 0.84
CA GLY A 147 -4.08 7.72 1.44
C GLY A 147 -4.79 7.86 2.79
N SER A 148 -4.94 6.79 3.59
CA SER A 148 -5.62 6.90 4.89
C SER A 148 -5.16 5.87 5.91
N THR A 149 -5.38 6.19 7.17
CA THR A 149 -5.12 5.35 8.35
C THR A 149 -6.33 4.56 8.86
N ASN A 150 -7.49 4.73 8.24
CA ASN A 150 -8.72 4.06 8.69
C ASN A 150 -8.67 2.56 8.34
N ALA A 151 -8.77 1.70 9.36
CA ALA A 151 -8.78 0.25 9.22
C ALA A 151 -9.82 -0.26 8.20
N ASP A 152 -11.04 0.29 8.20
CA ASP A 152 -12.10 -0.10 7.24
C ASP A 152 -11.68 0.20 5.79
N ARG A 153 -10.99 1.32 5.58
CA ARG A 153 -10.52 1.70 4.24
C ARG A 153 -9.35 0.83 3.81
N ILE A 154 -8.43 0.50 4.72
CA ILE A 154 -7.34 -0.45 4.46
C ILE A 154 -7.91 -1.83 4.12
N ALA A 155 -8.92 -2.31 4.85
CA ALA A 155 -9.59 -3.59 4.58
C ALA A 155 -10.27 -3.62 3.20
N ARG A 156 -10.95 -2.54 2.79
CA ARG A 156 -11.53 -2.42 1.43
C ARG A 156 -10.44 -2.41 0.36
N LEU A 157 -9.36 -1.67 0.57
CA LEU A 157 -8.22 -1.65 -0.35
C LEU A 157 -7.58 -3.03 -0.49
N ILE A 158 -7.47 -3.81 0.59
CA ILE A 158 -6.99 -5.20 0.55
C ILE A 158 -7.88 -6.04 -0.36
N ALA A 159 -9.20 -5.95 -0.23
CA ALA A 159 -10.13 -6.69 -1.08
C ALA A 159 -9.98 -6.31 -2.57
N GLU A 160 -9.78 -5.03 -2.87
CA GLU A 160 -9.55 -4.55 -4.24
C GLU A 160 -8.19 -5.00 -4.80
N HIS A 161 -7.11 -4.96 -4.00
CA HIS A 161 -5.79 -5.47 -4.39
C HIS A 161 -5.79 -6.98 -4.58
N LYS A 162 -6.54 -7.75 -3.78
CA LYS A 162 -6.75 -9.20 -3.99
C LYS A 162 -7.35 -9.46 -5.36
N LYS A 163 -8.44 -8.77 -5.69
CA LYS A 163 -9.06 -8.88 -7.01
C LYS A 163 -8.10 -8.53 -8.14
N VAL A 164 -7.31 -7.46 -8.00
CA VAL A 164 -6.32 -7.08 -9.01
C VAL A 164 -5.22 -8.14 -9.16
N ASN A 165 -4.75 -8.72 -8.05
CA ASN A 165 -3.75 -9.79 -8.09
C ASN A 165 -4.30 -11.05 -8.76
N ASP A 166 -5.54 -11.44 -8.46
CA ASP A 166 -6.21 -12.57 -9.11
C ASP A 166 -6.40 -12.31 -10.61
N ASP A 167 -6.82 -11.09 -10.98
CA ASP A 167 -6.96 -10.67 -12.39
C ASP A 167 -5.60 -10.73 -13.11
N ILE A 168 -4.50 -10.25 -12.49
CA ILE A 168 -3.14 -10.33 -13.05
C ILE A 168 -2.70 -11.79 -13.20
N GLU A 169 -2.98 -12.64 -12.21
CA GLU A 169 -2.60 -14.05 -12.22
C GLU A 169 -3.29 -14.81 -13.36
N ALA A 170 -4.56 -14.50 -13.63
CA ALA A 170 -5.32 -15.12 -14.71
C ALA A 170 -4.66 -14.93 -16.09
N HIS A 171 -3.90 -13.84 -16.29
CA HIS A 171 -3.17 -13.56 -17.52
C HIS A 171 -1.84 -14.34 -17.66
N GLN A 172 -1.46 -15.17 -16.68
CA GLN A 172 -0.32 -16.09 -16.85
C GLN A 172 -0.54 -17.02 -18.06
N VAL A 173 -1.77 -17.49 -18.28
CA VAL A 173 -2.10 -18.35 -19.43
C VAL A 173 -1.87 -17.63 -20.75
N ASP A 174 -2.20 -16.34 -20.83
CA ASP A 174 -1.98 -15.52 -22.02
C ASP A 174 -0.49 -15.28 -22.28
N MET A 175 0.31 -15.08 -21.23
CA MET A 175 1.77 -14.99 -21.32
C MET A 175 2.37 -16.32 -21.84
N ASP A 176 1.95 -17.46 -21.29
CA ASP A 176 2.42 -18.77 -21.73
C ASP A 176 2.00 -19.07 -23.19
N GLU A 177 0.80 -18.65 -23.61
CA GLU A 177 0.36 -18.78 -25.00
C GLU A 177 1.22 -17.91 -25.93
N LEU A 178 1.52 -16.67 -25.53
CA LEU A 178 2.39 -15.77 -26.29
C LEU A 178 3.80 -16.34 -26.47
N GLU A 179 4.38 -16.91 -25.41
CA GLU A 179 5.69 -17.58 -25.45
C GLU A 179 5.69 -18.78 -26.40
N ARG A 180 4.64 -19.60 -26.36
CA ARG A 180 4.48 -20.73 -27.31
C ARG A 180 4.40 -20.24 -28.76
N ARG A 181 3.62 -19.19 -29.04
CA ARG A 181 3.50 -18.62 -30.40
C ARG A 181 4.83 -18.04 -30.89
N ALA A 182 5.58 -17.38 -30.01
CA ALA A 182 6.91 -16.89 -30.33
C ALA A 182 7.90 -18.03 -30.63
N ALA A 183 7.84 -19.13 -29.86
CA ALA A 183 8.65 -20.32 -30.12
C ALA A 183 8.30 -20.96 -31.48
N CYS A 184 7.01 -21.04 -31.85
CA CYS A 184 6.58 -21.51 -33.17
C CYS A 184 7.10 -20.63 -34.32
N LEU A 185 7.18 -19.31 -34.11
CA LEU A 185 7.76 -18.38 -35.09
C LEU A 185 9.29 -18.48 -35.18
N ALA A 186 9.94 -18.94 -34.11
CA ALA A 186 11.40 -19.04 -33.99
C ALA A 186 11.97 -20.43 -34.31
N ALA A 187 11.12 -21.42 -34.61
CA ALA A 187 11.55 -22.78 -34.96
C ALA A 187 12.18 -22.80 -36.36
N GLU A 188 13.39 -23.37 -36.47
CA GLU A 188 14.21 -23.32 -37.68
C GLU A 188 14.05 -24.52 -38.62
N ASP A 189 13.67 -25.72 -38.18
CA ASP A 189 13.17 -26.85 -39.00
C ASP A 189 13.18 -28.15 -38.16
N THR A 190 12.18 -29.02 -38.36
CA THR A 190 12.30 -30.50 -38.37
C THR A 190 10.91 -31.08 -38.70
N ASP A 191 10.72 -31.45 -39.97
CA ASP A 191 9.60 -32.26 -40.48
C ASP A 191 8.17 -31.65 -40.45
N VAL A 192 8.07 -30.31 -40.43
CA VAL A 192 6.88 -29.42 -40.39
C VAL A 192 6.30 -29.28 -38.97
N PRO A 193 6.23 -28.10 -38.30
CA PRO A 193 6.01 -26.71 -38.77
C PRO A 193 6.99 -25.64 -38.21
N GLY A 194 7.06 -24.48 -38.87
CA GLY A 194 7.99 -23.39 -38.56
C GLY A 194 9.21 -23.48 -39.48
N VAL A 195 9.20 -22.72 -40.57
CA VAL A 195 10.34 -22.66 -41.50
C VAL A 195 10.84 -21.22 -41.46
N PRO A 196 12.16 -20.95 -41.50
CA PRO A 196 12.69 -19.60 -41.40
C PRO A 196 12.38 -18.87 -42.70
N ALA A 197 11.20 -18.26 -42.75
CA ALA A 197 10.92 -17.15 -43.63
C ALA A 197 11.37 -15.82 -43.00
N LEU A 198 11.58 -15.82 -41.69
CA LEU A 198 12.09 -14.70 -40.92
C LEU A 198 13.60 -14.85 -40.75
N GLU A 199 14.31 -13.74 -40.89
CA GLU A 199 15.76 -13.70 -40.68
C GLU A 199 16.07 -14.04 -39.20
N PRO A 200 17.26 -14.61 -38.90
CA PRO A 200 17.65 -14.92 -37.52
C PRO A 200 17.62 -13.68 -36.62
N ALA A 201 17.88 -12.49 -37.18
CA ALA A 201 17.75 -11.23 -36.47
C ALA A 201 16.29 -10.91 -36.06
N GLU A 202 15.31 -11.25 -36.89
CA GLU A 202 13.89 -10.99 -36.63
C GLU A 202 13.34 -11.95 -35.57
N THR A 203 13.75 -13.23 -35.62
CA THR A 203 13.38 -14.21 -34.57
C THR A 203 13.97 -13.84 -33.22
N GLU A 204 15.21 -13.36 -33.18
CA GLU A 204 15.84 -12.87 -31.95
C GLU A 204 15.14 -11.62 -31.41
N GLU A 205 14.72 -10.70 -32.28
CA GLU A 205 13.94 -9.54 -31.86
C GLU A 205 12.60 -9.95 -31.22
N ILE A 206 11.90 -10.93 -31.78
CA ILE A 206 10.65 -11.47 -31.21
C ILE A 206 10.89 -12.08 -29.83
N ARG A 207 11.93 -12.92 -29.68
CA ARG A 207 12.30 -13.51 -28.39
C ARG A 207 12.63 -12.43 -27.36
N ALA A 208 13.42 -11.43 -27.74
CA ALA A 208 13.78 -10.31 -26.86
C ALA A 208 12.55 -9.50 -26.42
N ARG A 209 11.56 -9.31 -27.30
CA ARG A 209 10.31 -8.61 -26.99
C ARG A 209 9.43 -9.40 -26.02
N VAL A 210 9.28 -10.70 -26.24
CA VAL A 210 8.54 -11.57 -25.32
C VAL A 210 9.23 -11.62 -23.97
N ALA A 211 10.56 -11.80 -23.93
CA ALA A 211 11.32 -11.76 -22.69
C ALA A 211 11.15 -10.43 -21.92
N SER A 212 11.15 -9.30 -22.64
CA SER A 212 10.90 -7.97 -22.05
C SER A 212 9.49 -7.86 -21.47
N LEU A 213 8.48 -8.40 -22.15
CA LEU A 213 7.09 -8.42 -21.67
C LEU A 213 6.93 -9.35 -20.46
N SER A 214 7.53 -10.56 -20.50
CA SER A 214 7.52 -11.52 -19.39
C SER A 214 8.19 -10.93 -18.14
N GLN A 215 9.32 -10.23 -18.31
CA GLN A 215 9.95 -9.49 -17.21
C GLN A 215 9.02 -8.40 -16.66
N TYR A 216 8.38 -7.62 -17.54
CA TYR A 216 7.46 -6.57 -17.13
C TYR A 216 6.24 -7.13 -16.37
N PHE A 217 5.68 -8.24 -16.83
CA PHE A 217 4.59 -8.96 -16.16
C PHE A 217 5.01 -9.45 -14.77
N ALA A 218 6.17 -10.11 -14.65
CA ALA A 218 6.71 -10.57 -13.37
C ALA A 218 6.96 -9.41 -12.40
N GLU A 219 7.48 -8.28 -12.88
CA GLU A 219 7.66 -7.08 -12.07
C GLU A 219 6.33 -6.50 -11.58
N LEU A 220 5.32 -6.45 -12.45
CA LEU A 220 3.98 -5.97 -12.11
C LEU A 220 3.33 -6.87 -11.06
N ARG A 221 3.38 -8.19 -11.26
CA ARG A 221 2.91 -9.20 -10.31
C ARG A 221 3.60 -9.04 -8.95
N ARG A 222 4.92 -8.91 -8.93
CA ARG A 222 5.69 -8.69 -7.69
C ARG A 222 5.29 -7.38 -7.00
N LYS A 223 5.12 -6.29 -7.74
CA LYS A 223 4.71 -4.99 -7.18
C LYS A 223 3.30 -5.04 -6.60
N ALA A 224 2.36 -5.67 -7.30
CA ALA A 224 0.97 -5.80 -6.86
C ALA A 224 0.86 -6.72 -5.63
N ALA A 225 1.56 -7.86 -5.62
CA ALA A 225 1.66 -8.74 -4.46
C ALA A 225 2.34 -8.04 -3.26
N GLY A 226 3.43 -7.31 -3.48
CA GLY A 226 4.12 -6.58 -2.42
C GLY A 226 3.26 -5.48 -1.80
N LYS A 227 2.48 -4.74 -2.61
CA LYS A 227 1.50 -3.76 -2.09
C LYS A 227 0.42 -4.44 -1.26
N LEU A 228 -0.09 -5.60 -1.70
CA LEU A 228 -1.07 -6.37 -0.93
C LEU A 228 -0.50 -6.82 0.42
N GLU A 229 0.70 -7.42 0.44
CA GLU A 229 1.36 -7.86 1.67
C GLU A 229 1.58 -6.69 2.64
N GLN A 230 2.02 -5.54 2.13
CA GLN A 230 2.20 -4.31 2.90
C GLN A 230 0.89 -3.86 3.58
N LEU A 231 -0.23 -3.91 2.85
CA LEU A 231 -1.54 -3.55 3.40
C LEU A 231 -2.05 -4.59 4.41
N GLU A 232 -1.88 -5.88 4.14
CA GLU A 232 -2.27 -6.96 5.06
C GLU A 232 -1.49 -6.89 6.38
N ARG A 233 -0.22 -6.45 6.33
CA ARG A 233 0.58 -6.16 7.52
C ARG A 233 0.15 -4.89 8.25
N ALA A 234 -0.31 -3.88 7.50
CA ALA A 234 -0.77 -2.61 8.07
C ALA A 234 -2.15 -2.71 8.74
N LEU A 235 -3.05 -3.57 8.25
CA LEU A 235 -4.41 -3.72 8.79
C LEU A 235 -4.46 -4.03 10.30
N PRO A 236 -3.82 -5.08 10.82
CA PRO A 236 -3.91 -5.40 12.25
C PRO A 236 -3.32 -4.30 13.12
N LEU A 237 -2.29 -3.61 12.63
CA LEU A 237 -1.70 -2.46 13.32
C LEU A 237 -2.68 -1.28 13.36
N ALA A 238 -3.39 -1.02 12.26
CA ALA A 238 -4.40 0.04 12.19
C ALA A 238 -5.61 -0.26 13.09
N GLU A 239 -6.05 -1.51 13.16
CA GLU A 239 -7.13 -1.96 14.06
C GLU A 239 -6.72 -1.81 15.54
N SER A 240 -5.53 -2.29 15.89
CA SER A 240 -4.96 -2.17 17.24
C SER A 240 -4.75 -0.71 17.65
N PHE A 241 -4.16 0.10 16.76
CA PHE A 241 -3.98 1.54 16.97
C PHE A 241 -5.32 2.25 17.18
N ALA A 242 -6.31 2.00 16.34
CA ALA A 242 -7.63 2.62 16.45
C ALA A 242 -8.34 2.21 17.75
N ALA A 243 -8.26 0.93 18.14
CA ALA A 243 -8.85 0.44 19.39
C ALA A 243 -8.17 1.06 20.61
N ALA A 244 -6.82 1.16 20.61
CA ALA A 244 -6.07 1.78 21.68
C ALA A 244 -6.36 3.29 21.81
N HIS A 245 -6.41 4.01 20.69
CA HIS A 245 -6.83 5.42 20.66
C HIS A 245 -8.26 5.59 21.20
N GLN A 246 -9.20 4.74 20.78
CA GLN A 246 -10.58 4.79 21.26
C GLN A 246 -10.70 4.56 22.78
N GLN A 247 -9.91 3.66 23.35
CA GLN A 247 -9.87 3.46 24.80
C GLN A 247 -9.41 4.73 25.53
N LEU A 248 -8.37 5.41 25.01
CA LEU A 248 -7.88 6.66 25.57
C LEU A 248 -8.92 7.78 25.44
N GLU A 249 -9.56 7.94 24.28
CA GLU A 249 -10.60 8.94 24.04
C GLU A 249 -11.84 8.74 24.91
N LEU A 250 -12.19 7.50 25.27
CA LEU A 250 -13.32 7.23 26.17
C LEU A 250 -12.98 7.52 27.64
N ARG A 251 -11.79 7.16 28.11
CA ARG A 251 -11.45 7.17 29.54
C ARG A 251 -10.75 8.44 30.00
N LEU A 252 -9.87 9.02 29.19
CA LEU A 252 -9.13 10.23 29.58
C LEU A 252 -10.05 11.42 29.91
N PRO A 253 -11.15 11.72 29.18
CA PRO A 253 -12.02 12.84 29.55
C PRO A 253 -12.62 12.72 30.95
N GLU A 254 -12.99 11.50 31.36
CA GLU A 254 -13.58 11.22 32.67
C GLU A 254 -12.53 11.44 33.78
N LEU A 255 -11.32 10.92 33.58
CA LEU A 255 -10.20 11.12 34.49
C LEU A 255 -9.78 12.59 34.58
N GLU A 256 -9.67 13.27 33.44
CA GLU A 256 -9.38 14.71 33.35
C GLU A 256 -10.46 15.55 34.05
N ALA A 257 -11.73 15.12 34.02
CA ALA A 257 -12.82 15.81 34.73
C ALA A 257 -12.75 15.56 36.24
N ALA A 258 -12.48 14.34 36.68
CA ALA A 258 -12.26 14.02 38.10
C ALA A 258 -11.04 14.78 38.65
N LEU A 259 -9.95 14.84 37.89
CA LEU A 259 -8.75 15.66 38.13
C LEU A 259 -8.97 17.17 37.95
N ARG A 260 -10.17 17.63 37.59
CA ARG A 260 -10.55 19.06 37.68
C ARG A 260 -11.46 19.32 38.88
N SER A 261 -12.04 18.28 39.48
CA SER A 261 -12.93 18.39 40.63
C SER A 261 -12.14 18.87 41.87
N ARG A 262 -12.70 19.78 42.67
CA ARG A 262 -12.03 20.25 43.90
C ARG A 262 -12.04 19.19 45.02
N ARG A 263 -12.90 18.17 44.93
CA ARG A 263 -13.02 17.11 45.95
C ARG A 263 -11.80 16.20 45.97
N ALA A 264 -11.27 15.89 44.79
CA ALA A 264 -10.09 15.05 44.66
C ALA A 264 -8.82 15.65 45.32
N ASP A 265 -8.76 16.96 45.60
CA ASP A 265 -7.63 17.56 46.33
C ASP A 265 -7.55 17.07 47.80
N THR A 266 -8.65 16.55 48.35
CA THR A 266 -8.76 16.10 49.75
C THR A 266 -9.11 14.62 49.89
N ASP A 267 -9.62 13.99 48.84
CA ASP A 267 -10.00 12.58 48.85
C ASP A 267 -8.87 11.70 48.31
N SER A 268 -8.00 11.24 49.22
CA SER A 268 -6.89 10.32 48.92
C SER A 268 -7.36 9.02 48.23
N GLY A 269 -8.58 8.55 48.54
CA GLY A 269 -9.16 7.37 47.91
C GLY A 269 -9.55 7.59 46.45
N GLU A 270 -10.10 8.76 46.12
CA GLU A 270 -10.39 9.16 44.74
C GLU A 270 -9.10 9.27 43.90
N LEU A 271 -8.05 9.90 44.45
CA LEU A 271 -6.74 10.01 43.77
C LEU A 271 -6.08 8.65 43.53
N ALA A 272 -6.15 7.73 44.50
CA ALA A 272 -5.61 6.38 44.34
C ALA A 272 -6.36 5.57 43.26
N ARG A 273 -7.67 5.77 43.13
CA ARG A 273 -8.46 5.17 42.03
C ARG A 273 -8.02 5.73 40.68
N ILE A 274 -7.90 7.05 40.56
CA ILE A 274 -7.44 7.71 39.32
C ILE A 274 -6.04 7.22 38.93
N ASP A 275 -5.11 7.14 39.88
CA ASP A 275 -3.76 6.58 39.65
C ASP A 275 -3.80 5.15 39.10
N SER A 276 -4.64 4.30 39.70
CA SER A 276 -4.80 2.93 39.24
C SER A 276 -5.40 2.83 37.82
N GLU A 277 -6.28 3.76 37.46
CA GLU A 277 -6.88 3.81 36.12
C GLU A 277 -5.91 4.35 35.07
N LEU A 278 -5.13 5.39 35.37
CA LEU A 278 -4.08 5.87 34.46
C LEU A 278 -3.05 4.76 34.19
N LYS A 279 -2.60 4.04 35.23
CA LYS A 279 -1.70 2.89 35.08
C LYS A 279 -2.28 1.79 34.18
N ARG A 280 -3.61 1.60 34.19
CA ARG A 280 -4.31 0.65 33.30
C ARG A 280 -4.38 1.12 31.84
N LEU A 281 -4.35 2.42 31.58
CA LEU A 281 -4.37 3.01 30.23
C LEU A 281 -2.96 3.11 29.60
N ARG A 282 -1.91 3.03 30.41
CA ARG A 282 -0.52 3.07 29.95
C ARG A 282 -0.20 2.06 28.81
N PRO A 283 -0.68 0.80 28.83
CA PRO A 283 -0.48 -0.13 27.71
C PRO A 283 -1.07 0.40 26.40
N SER A 284 -2.27 0.99 26.44
CA SER A 284 -2.91 1.55 25.25
C SER A 284 -2.08 2.68 24.64
N LEU A 285 -1.45 3.53 25.48
CA LEU A 285 -0.51 4.55 25.00
C LEU A 285 0.72 3.93 24.33
N THR A 286 1.31 2.88 24.92
CA THR A 286 2.46 2.19 24.31
C THR A 286 2.09 1.50 22.99
N THR A 287 0.85 1.02 22.85
CA THR A 287 0.32 0.49 21.59
C THR A 287 0.19 1.60 20.55
N VAL A 288 -0.40 2.75 20.89
CA VAL A 288 -0.48 3.92 20.00
C VAL A 288 0.92 4.36 19.52
N GLU A 289 1.92 4.38 20.41
CA GLU A 289 3.30 4.72 20.07
C GLU A 289 3.97 3.70 19.14
N SER A 290 3.88 2.41 19.49
CA SER A 290 4.56 1.33 18.76
C SER A 290 3.89 1.02 17.41
N ASP A 291 2.57 0.85 17.40
CA ASP A 291 1.79 0.62 16.17
C ASP A 291 1.82 1.86 15.29
N GLY A 292 1.74 3.06 15.88
CA GLY A 292 1.92 4.31 15.15
C GLY A 292 3.26 4.37 14.43
N ALA A 293 4.37 4.07 15.11
CA ALA A 293 5.70 4.02 14.48
C ALA A 293 5.82 2.93 13.40
N ALA A 294 5.17 1.78 13.58
CA ALA A 294 5.17 0.70 12.60
C ALA A 294 4.36 1.07 11.35
N LEU A 295 3.15 1.64 11.52
CA LEU A 295 2.29 2.09 10.44
C LEU A 295 2.94 3.16 9.58
N LYS A 296 3.71 4.09 10.17
CA LYS A 296 4.46 5.10 9.40
C LYS A 296 5.46 4.53 8.41
N ARG A 297 6.00 3.34 8.70
CA ARG A 297 6.95 2.66 7.79
C ARG A 297 6.24 1.91 6.66
N LEU A 298 4.95 1.64 6.83
CA LEU A 298 4.13 0.82 5.93
C LEU A 298 3.13 1.62 5.11
N LEU A 299 2.88 2.89 5.43
CA LEU A 299 1.89 3.72 4.73
C LEU A 299 2.57 4.92 4.07
N PRO A 300 1.97 5.50 3.01
CA PRO A 300 2.50 6.70 2.36
C PRO A 300 2.38 7.94 3.26
N ASP A 301 3.15 8.98 2.93
CA ASP A 301 3.34 10.18 3.75
C ASP A 301 2.03 10.90 4.11
N GLU A 302 1.01 10.88 3.24
CA GLU A 302 -0.28 11.53 3.52
C GLU A 302 -1.02 10.87 4.71
N ALA A 303 -0.83 9.57 4.91
CA ALA A 303 -1.40 8.87 6.05
C ALA A 303 -0.59 9.13 7.33
N VAL A 304 0.73 9.32 7.21
CA VAL A 304 1.68 9.51 8.32
C VAL A 304 1.31 10.70 9.19
N ASP A 305 0.99 11.85 8.59
CA ASP A 305 0.63 13.08 9.32
C ASP A 305 -0.55 12.84 10.27
N THR A 306 -1.56 12.08 9.83
CA THR A 306 -2.73 11.79 10.66
C THR A 306 -2.42 10.87 11.85
N ILE A 307 -1.47 9.93 11.68
CA ILE A 307 -0.99 9.06 12.77
C ILE A 307 -0.24 9.90 13.79
N GLU A 308 0.62 10.80 13.32
CA GLU A 308 1.40 11.72 14.16
C GLU A 308 0.50 12.60 15.01
N ASP A 309 -0.46 13.28 14.37
CA ASP A 309 -1.40 14.15 15.05
C ASP A 309 -2.20 13.43 16.15
N VAL A 310 -2.57 12.16 15.92
CA VAL A 310 -3.30 11.35 16.91
C VAL A 310 -2.37 10.91 18.04
N ALA A 311 -1.20 10.34 17.71
CA ALA A 311 -0.26 9.86 18.71
C ALA A 311 0.27 11.00 19.61
N GLU A 312 0.59 12.16 19.04
CA GLU A 312 1.03 13.34 19.79
C GLU A 312 -0.07 13.89 20.71
N ARG A 313 -1.32 13.91 20.21
CA ARG A 313 -2.47 14.37 21.00
C ARG A 313 -2.71 13.47 22.20
N ASP A 314 -2.74 12.15 22.00
CA ASP A 314 -2.98 11.17 23.05
C ASP A 314 -1.86 11.21 24.10
N GLN A 315 -0.60 11.26 23.65
CA GLN A 315 0.56 11.41 24.54
C GLN A 315 0.47 12.69 25.37
N ALA A 316 0.14 13.82 24.74
CA ALA A 316 0.04 15.09 25.43
C ALA A 316 -1.09 15.10 26.47
N ARG A 317 -2.27 14.53 26.14
CA ARG A 317 -3.40 14.42 27.08
C ARG A 317 -3.06 13.52 28.27
N TYR A 318 -2.51 12.34 28.00
CA TYR A 318 -2.12 11.40 29.04
C TYR A 318 -1.05 11.99 29.98
N ARG A 319 0.00 12.63 29.43
CA ARG A 319 1.04 13.30 30.23
C ARG A 319 0.46 14.40 31.12
N ARG A 320 -0.45 15.24 30.59
CA ARG A 320 -1.12 16.28 31.38
C ARG A 320 -1.96 15.69 32.52
N ALA A 321 -2.61 14.55 32.30
CA ALA A 321 -3.38 13.87 33.34
C ALA A 321 -2.45 13.32 34.45
N GLU A 322 -1.31 12.71 34.08
CA GLU A 322 -0.30 12.27 35.05
C GLU A 322 0.29 13.43 35.86
N GLU A 323 0.66 14.53 35.20
CA GLU A 323 1.15 15.75 35.87
C GLU A 323 0.09 16.32 36.82
N SER A 324 -1.17 16.42 36.39
CA SER A 324 -2.26 16.91 37.22
C SER A 324 -2.55 16.00 38.41
N LEU A 325 -2.38 14.68 38.28
CA LEU A 325 -2.52 13.74 39.38
C LEU A 325 -1.37 13.90 40.38
N ALA A 326 -0.13 13.99 39.90
CA ALA A 326 1.04 14.19 40.75
C ALA A 326 0.95 15.49 41.58
N ASP A 327 0.53 16.58 40.94
CA ASP A 327 0.30 17.86 41.61
C ASP A 327 -0.76 17.77 42.71
N ARG A 328 -1.81 16.97 42.49
CA ARG A 328 -2.90 16.78 43.48
C ARG A 328 -2.50 15.91 44.63
N LEU A 329 -1.77 14.81 44.38
CA LEU A 329 -1.20 13.98 45.44
C LEU A 329 -0.29 14.81 46.34
N ALA A 330 0.60 15.61 45.75
CA ALA A 330 1.48 16.51 46.52
C ALA A 330 0.70 17.54 47.36
N ARG A 331 -0.41 18.08 46.83
CA ARG A 331 -1.29 18.99 47.58
C ARG A 331 -2.03 18.30 48.71
N ALA A 332 -2.52 17.08 48.48
CA ALA A 332 -3.21 16.27 49.48
C ALA A 332 -2.25 15.90 50.62
N ASP A 333 -1.03 15.47 50.29
CA ASP A 333 0.02 15.16 51.28
C ASP A 333 0.38 16.39 52.11
N ALA A 334 0.59 17.54 51.47
CA ALA A 334 0.84 18.80 52.18
C ALA A 334 -0.34 19.29 53.02
N ALA A 335 -1.59 18.98 52.62
CA ALA A 335 -2.77 19.23 53.44
C ALA A 335 -2.84 18.27 54.64
N GLY A 336 -2.48 17.00 54.44
CA GLY A 336 -2.39 15.99 55.49
C GLY A 336 -1.36 16.36 56.56
N ILE A 337 -0.15 16.75 56.15
CA ILE A 337 0.90 17.23 57.07
C ILE A 337 0.39 18.42 57.89
N ARG A 338 -0.20 19.43 57.24
CA ARG A 338 -0.76 20.61 57.95
C ARG A 338 -1.88 20.24 58.91
N ALA A 339 -2.73 19.28 58.56
CA ALA A 339 -3.80 18.80 59.44
C ALA A 339 -3.23 18.05 60.65
N GLY A 340 -2.17 17.24 60.45
CA GLY A 340 -1.42 16.59 61.52
C GLY A 340 -0.80 17.60 62.48
N ASP A 341 -0.06 18.58 61.96
CA ASP A 341 0.55 19.66 62.75
C ASP A 341 -0.51 20.45 63.56
N ALA A 342 -1.69 20.67 62.97
CA ALA A 342 -2.79 21.34 63.64
C ALA A 342 -3.41 20.46 64.74
N ALA A 343 -3.55 19.15 64.50
CA ALA A 343 -4.04 18.19 65.50
C ALA A 343 -3.08 18.11 66.70
N ASP A 344 -1.76 17.99 66.46
CA ASP A 344 -0.74 17.96 67.51
C ASP A 344 -0.80 19.24 68.38
N ARG A 345 -0.96 20.41 67.75
CA ARG A 345 -1.13 21.68 68.46
C ARG A 345 -2.42 21.74 69.28
N LEU A 346 -3.51 21.16 68.78
CA LEU A 346 -4.78 21.10 69.51
C LEU A 346 -4.68 20.15 70.71
N ASP A 347 -4.00 19.02 70.57
CA ASP A 347 -3.75 18.09 71.68
C ASP A 347 -2.88 18.73 72.77
N ASP A 348 -1.83 19.48 72.38
CA ASP A 348 -1.02 20.29 73.30
C ASP A 348 -1.86 21.29 74.11
N VAL A 349 -2.81 21.96 73.45
CA VAL A 349 -3.73 22.91 74.10
C VAL A 349 -4.69 22.17 75.02
N ALA A 350 -5.28 21.06 74.58
CA ALA A 350 -6.18 20.24 75.39
C ALA A 350 -5.49 19.74 76.66
N ASP A 351 -4.24 19.30 76.57
CA ASP A 351 -3.46 18.85 77.73
C ASP A 351 -3.12 20.00 78.69
N LYS A 352 -2.84 21.20 78.17
CA LYS A 352 -2.67 22.40 79.00
C LYS A 352 -3.96 22.73 79.74
N LEU A 353 -5.12 22.69 79.06
CA LEU A 353 -6.43 22.92 79.69
C LEU A 353 -6.72 21.89 80.78
N ARG A 354 -6.55 20.59 80.52
CA ARG A 354 -6.71 19.52 81.53
C ARG A 354 -5.80 19.72 82.75
N ARG A 355 -4.56 20.19 82.54
CA ARG A 355 -3.65 20.54 83.65
C ARG A 355 -4.18 21.73 84.46
N LEU A 356 -4.71 22.75 83.81
CA LEU A 356 -5.31 23.91 84.49
C LEU A 356 -6.57 23.53 85.25
N GLU A 357 -7.45 22.72 84.68
CA GLU A 357 -8.65 22.20 85.35
C GLU A 357 -8.30 21.42 86.61
N ARG A 358 -7.31 20.51 86.55
CA ARG A 358 -6.82 19.79 87.75
C ARG A 358 -6.27 20.73 88.83
N ARG A 359 -5.57 21.79 88.43
CA ARG A 359 -5.06 22.80 89.38
C ARG A 359 -6.19 23.60 90.01
N LEU A 360 -7.20 23.98 89.23
CA LEU A 360 -8.37 24.70 89.73
C LEU A 360 -9.14 23.84 90.74
N ALA A 361 -9.42 22.56 90.40
CA ALA A 361 -10.08 21.62 91.30
C ALA A 361 -9.29 21.38 92.61
N ALA A 362 -7.96 21.45 92.57
CA ALA A 362 -7.13 21.36 93.77
C ALA A 362 -7.18 22.63 94.65
N LEU A 363 -7.56 23.77 94.08
CA LEU A 363 -7.76 25.04 94.79
C LEU A 363 -9.18 25.20 95.33
N GLU A 364 -10.14 24.40 94.86
CA GLU A 364 -11.49 24.38 95.43
C GLU A 364 -11.47 23.78 96.85
N PRO A 365 -12.04 24.47 97.86
CA PRO A 365 -12.02 23.99 99.23
C PRO A 365 -12.82 22.69 99.36
N ARG A 366 -12.21 21.66 99.97
CA ARG A 366 -12.90 20.40 100.29
C ARG A 366 -14.18 20.69 101.07
N PRO A 367 -15.34 20.10 100.72
CA PRO A 367 -16.56 20.32 101.48
C PRO A 367 -16.30 19.95 102.94
N ALA A 368 -16.48 20.92 103.83
CA ALA A 368 -16.27 20.74 105.25
C ALA A 368 -17.17 19.59 105.73
N THR A 369 -16.57 18.47 106.10
CA THR A 369 -17.24 17.47 106.90
C THR A 369 -17.72 18.15 108.17
N ARG A 370 -19.03 18.12 108.39
CA ARG A 370 -19.74 18.70 109.53
C ARG A 370 -19.30 17.97 110.81
N ALA A 371 -18.15 18.36 111.36
CA ALA A 371 -17.64 17.85 112.62
C ALA A 371 -18.17 18.70 113.79
N TYR A 372 -19.08 18.08 114.53
CA TYR A 372 -19.69 18.52 115.77
C TYR A 372 -18.63 18.74 116.86
N TRP A 373 -18.61 19.90 117.52
CA TRP A 373 -17.83 20.15 118.74
C TRP A 373 -18.76 20.55 119.89
N PRO A 374 -18.81 19.80 121.01
CA PRO A 374 -19.49 20.25 122.21
C PRO A 374 -18.58 21.21 122.98
N ALA A 375 -19.06 22.43 123.21
CA ALA A 375 -18.39 23.42 124.04
C ALA A 375 -18.56 23.07 125.53
N ARG A 376 -17.44 22.99 126.26
CA ARG A 376 -17.40 23.24 127.71
C ARG A 376 -15.97 23.36 128.19
N TRP A 377 -15.59 24.54 128.70
CA TRP A 377 -14.49 24.83 129.63
C TRP A 377 -14.75 26.25 130.22
N PRO A 378 -14.21 26.63 131.40
CA PRO A 378 -14.97 26.66 132.66
C PRO A 378 -15.09 28.07 133.28
N LEU A 379 -16.00 28.19 134.26
CA LEU A 379 -15.77 28.80 135.59
C LEU A 379 -16.76 28.18 136.58
#